data_AF-A0A3G8LHD2-F1
#
_entry.id   AF-A0A3G8LHD2-F1
#
_cell.length_a   1.000
_cell.length_b   1.000
_cell.length_c   1.000
_cell.angle_alpha   90.00
_cell.angle_beta   90.00
_cell.angle_gamma   90.00
#
_symmetry.space_group_name_H-M   'P 1'
#
loop_
_entity.id
_entity.type
_entity.pdbx_description
1 polymer ?
#
loop_
_entity_poly.entity_id
_entity_poly.type
_entity_poly.pdbx_seq_one_letter_code
_entity_poly.pdbx_strand_id
1 'polypeptide(L)'
;MINKEIKFRNETIKVDIFEKKDFKSLKEIFKKWIELNKKLKELNGRSMNVPDVLSEGLFCLLFNAYRTRNSAHSYDAVDIKRNKGIQLKSSSILNDLSSFGPKYTWDELYFIDFAPEGKINGEVHFYKVDNEIQTVVLNYEKNETFKAQQEQGRRPRLSIKQKLINYKNIKPILKINLLD
;
A
#
# COMPACT_ATOMS: atom_id res chain seq x y z
N MET A 1 -18.75 -6.13 -2.66
CA MET A 1 -18.22 -5.04 -1.83
C MET A 1 -19.40 -4.34 -1.20
N ILE A 2 -19.38 -4.21 0.12
CA ILE A 2 -20.47 -3.62 0.91
C ILE A 2 -19.95 -2.34 1.55
N ASN A 3 -20.73 -1.26 1.40
CA ASN A 3 -20.42 0.02 2.04
C ASN A 3 -21.09 0.06 3.40
N LYS A 4 -20.36 0.41 4.45
CA LYS A 4 -20.93 0.59 5.79
C LYS A 4 -20.34 1.78 6.52
N GLU A 5 -21.10 2.32 7.45
CA GLU A 5 -20.58 3.13 8.54
C GLU A 5 -20.39 2.24 9.76
N ILE A 6 -19.24 2.37 10.41
CA ILE A 6 -18.89 1.59 11.59
C ILE A 6 -18.23 2.49 12.63
N LYS A 7 -18.30 2.09 13.90
CA LYS A 7 -17.48 2.70 14.95
C LYS A 7 -16.07 2.10 14.90
N PHE A 8 -15.07 2.97 14.82
CA PHE A 8 -13.67 2.62 15.01
C PHE A 8 -13.07 3.59 16.01
N ARG A 9 -12.62 3.07 17.16
CA ARG A 9 -12.23 3.88 18.32
C ARG A 9 -13.37 4.83 18.71
N ASN A 10 -13.09 6.13 18.75
CA ASN A 10 -14.03 7.17 19.17
C ASN A 10 -14.76 7.83 17.98
N GLU A 11 -14.60 7.30 16.76
CA GLU A 11 -15.10 7.90 15.54
C GLU A 11 -16.00 6.95 14.75
N THR A 12 -16.95 7.51 14.01
CA THR A 12 -17.71 6.78 13.00
C THR A 12 -17.05 6.99 11.65
N ILE A 13 -16.64 5.90 10.99
CA ILE A 13 -15.94 5.93 9.71
C ILE A 13 -16.72 5.19 8.63
N LYS A 14 -16.55 5.62 7.38
CA LYS A 14 -17.10 4.99 6.18
C LYS A 14 -16.10 4.01 5.61
N VAL A 15 -16.51 2.76 5.46
CA VAL A 15 -15.65 1.66 5.00
C VAL A 15 -16.25 0.86 3.85
N ASP A 16 -15.35 0.24 3.09
CA ASP A 16 -15.65 -0.81 2.13
C ASP A 16 -15.24 -2.17 2.68
N ILE A 17 -16.19 -3.09 2.70
CA ILE A 17 -15.99 -4.47 3.09
C ILE A 17 -15.95 -5.31 1.81
N PHE A 18 -14.77 -5.85 1.51
CA PHE A 18 -14.55 -6.76 0.39
C PHE A 18 -14.88 -8.20 0.80
N GLU A 19 -15.59 -8.90 -0.07
CA GLU A 19 -16.03 -10.28 0.13
C GLU A 19 -15.33 -11.20 -0.89
N LYS A 20 -15.33 -12.51 -0.63
CA LYS A 20 -14.69 -13.50 -1.53
C LYS A 20 -15.12 -13.36 -3.00
N LYS A 21 -16.39 -13.02 -3.26
CA LYS A 21 -16.91 -12.80 -4.62
C LYS A 21 -16.23 -11.63 -5.35
N ASP A 22 -15.75 -10.63 -4.61
CA ASP A 22 -15.09 -9.45 -5.17
C ASP A 22 -13.67 -9.77 -5.68
N PHE A 23 -13.08 -10.89 -5.24
CA PHE A 23 -11.76 -11.32 -5.70
C PHE A 23 -11.71 -11.49 -7.21
N LYS A 24 -12.78 -12.02 -7.81
CA LYS A 24 -12.89 -12.15 -9.28
C LYS A 24 -12.79 -10.79 -9.96
N SER A 25 -13.49 -9.78 -9.45
CA SER A 25 -13.43 -8.42 -9.98
C SER A 25 -12.05 -7.79 -9.79
N LEU A 26 -11.37 -8.02 -8.67
CA LEU A 26 -10.01 -7.54 -8.44
C LEU A 26 -9.01 -8.16 -9.43
N LYS A 27 -9.11 -9.47 -9.71
CA LYS A 27 -8.29 -10.13 -10.73
C LYS A 27 -8.54 -9.57 -12.13
N GLU A 28 -9.80 -9.32 -12.48
CA GLU A 28 -10.15 -8.69 -13.77
C GLU A 28 -9.61 -7.26 -13.89
N ILE A 29 -9.67 -6.47 -12.82
CA ILE A 29 -9.05 -5.14 -12.77
C ILE A 29 -7.53 -5.24 -12.98
N PHE A 30 -6.86 -6.19 -12.33
CA PHE A 30 -5.42 -6.40 -12.50
C PHE A 30 -5.05 -6.74 -13.95
N LYS A 31 -5.77 -7.65 -14.60
CA LYS A 31 -5.55 -8.01 -16.02
C LYS A 31 -5.71 -6.79 -16.93
N LYS A 32 -6.81 -6.06 -16.80
CA LYS A 32 -7.07 -4.83 -17.58
C LYS A 32 -6.01 -3.76 -17.34
N TRP A 33 -5.53 -3.62 -16.10
CA TRP A 33 -4.47 -2.69 -15.76
C TRP A 33 -3.14 -3.05 -16.41
N ILE A 34 -2.76 -4.34 -16.46
CA ILE A 34 -1.58 -4.81 -17.19
C ILE A 34 -1.71 -4.50 -18.68
N GLU A 35 -2.85 -4.84 -19.29
CA GLU A 35 -3.10 -4.61 -20.72
C GLU A 35 -3.02 -3.13 -21.08
N LEU A 36 -3.62 -2.26 -20.26
CA LEU A 36 -3.55 -0.82 -20.44
C LEU A 36 -2.11 -0.32 -20.33
N ASN A 37 -1.36 -0.76 -19.31
CA ASN A 37 0.04 -0.37 -19.14
C ASN A 37 0.92 -0.83 -20.30
N LYS A 38 0.65 -1.99 -20.90
CA LYS A 38 1.31 -2.44 -22.12
C LYS A 38 1.05 -1.47 -23.28
N LYS A 39 -0.22 -1.13 -23.54
CA LYS A 39 -0.62 -0.18 -24.59
C LYS A 39 -0.01 1.21 -24.39
N LEU A 40 0.03 1.69 -23.15
CA LEU A 40 0.67 2.97 -22.82
C LEU A 40 2.15 2.95 -23.19
N LYS A 41 2.88 1.87 -22.86
CA LYS A 41 4.31 1.74 -23.19
C LYS A 41 4.56 1.63 -24.69
N GLU A 42 3.71 0.93 -25.43
CA GLU A 42 3.78 0.86 -26.91
C GLU A 42 3.69 2.24 -27.56
N LEU A 43 3.02 3.20 -26.90
CA LEU A 43 2.91 4.59 -27.32
C LEU A 43 3.92 5.52 -26.64
N ASN A 44 4.99 4.99 -26.05
CA ASN A 44 6.00 5.73 -25.27
C ASN A 44 5.44 6.51 -24.06
N GLY A 45 4.27 6.10 -23.56
CA GLY A 45 3.63 6.64 -22.37
C GLY A 45 4.17 6.04 -21.08
N ARG A 46 3.94 6.74 -19.96
CA ARG A 46 4.24 6.23 -18.61
C ARG A 46 3.20 5.19 -18.21
N SER A 47 3.63 4.16 -17.51
CA SER A 47 2.70 3.23 -16.85
C SER A 47 1.94 3.93 -15.74
N MET A 48 0.68 3.54 -15.57
CA MET A 48 -0.12 3.93 -14.42
C MET A 48 0.38 3.22 -13.17
N ASN A 49 0.28 3.94 -12.05
CA ASN A 49 0.42 3.34 -10.73
C ASN A 49 -0.61 2.21 -10.53
N VAL A 50 -0.33 1.34 -9.55
CA VAL A 50 -1.31 0.35 -9.10
C VAL A 50 -2.57 1.09 -8.61
N PRO A 51 -3.77 0.75 -9.09
CA PRO A 51 -5.00 1.36 -8.61
C PRO A 51 -5.23 1.09 -7.12
N ASP A 52 -5.62 2.09 -6.35
CA ASP A 52 -5.84 1.95 -4.89
C ASP A 52 -6.89 0.89 -4.57
N VAL A 53 -7.97 0.81 -5.35
CA VAL A 53 -9.00 -0.23 -5.19
C VAL A 53 -8.41 -1.63 -5.37
N LEU A 54 -7.43 -1.78 -6.25
CA LEU A 54 -6.77 -3.05 -6.47
C LEU A 54 -5.85 -3.40 -5.28
N SER A 55 -4.96 -2.50 -4.88
CA SER A 55 -4.01 -2.76 -3.78
C SER A 55 -4.71 -2.86 -2.42
N GLU A 56 -5.50 -1.86 -2.05
CA GLU A 56 -6.17 -1.78 -0.75
C GLU A 56 -7.31 -2.79 -0.64
N GLY A 57 -8.09 -2.97 -1.70
CA GLY A 57 -9.19 -3.94 -1.72
C GLY A 57 -8.69 -5.37 -1.60
N LEU A 58 -7.60 -5.71 -2.30
CA LEU A 58 -6.94 -7.00 -2.19
C LEU A 58 -6.38 -7.24 -0.78
N PHE A 59 -5.71 -6.25 -0.20
CA PHE A 59 -5.25 -6.34 1.18
C PHE A 59 -6.41 -6.59 2.15
N CYS A 60 -7.47 -5.78 2.07
CA CYS A 60 -8.62 -5.88 2.95
C CYS A 60 -9.29 -7.26 2.88
N LEU A 61 -9.43 -7.81 1.67
CA LEU A 61 -9.96 -9.15 1.45
C LEU A 61 -9.09 -10.24 2.10
N LEU A 62 -7.77 -10.17 1.92
CA LEU A 62 -6.84 -11.22 2.34
C LEU A 62 -6.51 -11.18 3.83
N PHE A 63 -6.54 -9.99 4.44
CA PHE A 63 -6.16 -9.77 5.84
C PHE A 63 -7.36 -9.48 6.75
N ASN A 64 -8.59 -9.68 6.25
CA ASN A 64 -9.84 -9.42 6.98
C ASN A 64 -9.87 -8.01 7.60
N ALA A 65 -9.46 -7.01 6.81
CA ALA A 65 -9.50 -5.60 7.14
C ALA A 65 -10.58 -4.89 6.29
N TYR A 66 -10.94 -3.67 6.67
CA TYR A 66 -11.90 -2.85 5.94
C TYR A 66 -11.22 -1.62 5.38
N ARG A 67 -11.42 -1.34 4.09
CA ARG A 67 -10.81 -0.19 3.43
C ARG A 67 -11.55 1.07 3.86
N THR A 68 -10.83 2.12 4.20
CA THR A 68 -11.46 3.40 4.59
C THR A 68 -11.74 4.24 3.35
N ARG A 69 -12.78 5.08 3.40
CA ARG A 69 -13.09 6.05 2.33
C ARG A 69 -12.65 7.46 2.68
N ASN A 70 -11.36 7.66 2.95
CA ASN A 70 -10.80 8.95 3.40
C ASN A 70 -11.47 9.53 4.66
N SER A 71 -12.11 8.68 5.46
CA SER A 71 -12.84 9.08 6.68
C SER A 71 -12.06 8.80 7.96
N ALA A 72 -10.92 8.12 7.86
CA ALA A 72 -10.07 7.73 8.98
C ALA A 72 -8.70 8.42 8.94
N HIS A 73 -8.66 9.66 8.48
CA HIS A 73 -7.47 10.51 8.36
C HIS A 73 -6.33 9.89 7.52
N SER A 74 -5.44 9.13 8.15
CA SER A 74 -4.22 8.57 7.55
C SER A 74 -4.28 7.06 7.31
N TYR A 75 -5.35 6.38 7.75
CA TYR A 75 -5.45 4.94 7.58
C TYR A 75 -6.14 4.61 6.25
N ASP A 76 -5.48 3.83 5.39
CA ASP A 76 -6.08 3.32 4.16
C ASP A 76 -7.01 2.12 4.46
N ALA A 77 -6.72 1.40 5.55
CA ALA A 77 -7.55 0.30 6.05
C ALA A 77 -7.60 0.26 7.58
N VAL A 78 -8.58 -0.44 8.13
CA VAL A 78 -8.70 -0.72 9.56
C VAL A 78 -8.95 -2.18 9.84
N ASP A 79 -8.33 -2.71 10.88
CA ASP A 79 -8.71 -3.99 11.50
C ASP A 79 -9.52 -3.72 12.76
N ILE A 80 -10.82 -3.99 12.67
CA ILE A 80 -11.77 -3.73 13.76
C ILE A 80 -11.55 -4.68 14.94
N LYS A 81 -11.16 -5.93 14.67
CA LYS A 81 -10.97 -6.93 15.74
C LYS A 81 -9.73 -6.61 16.57
N ARG A 82 -8.66 -6.14 15.92
CA ARG A 82 -7.39 -5.77 16.58
C ARG A 82 -7.31 -4.30 16.96
N ASN A 83 -8.33 -3.49 16.62
CA ASN A 83 -8.37 -2.05 16.82
C ASN A 83 -7.15 -1.30 16.22
N LYS A 84 -6.74 -1.68 15.00
CA LYS A 84 -5.56 -1.16 14.31
C LYS A 84 -5.94 -0.34 13.07
N GLY A 85 -5.38 0.86 12.96
CA GLY A 85 -5.34 1.67 11.75
C GLY A 85 -4.11 1.33 10.92
N ILE A 86 -4.33 1.06 9.64
CA ILE A 86 -3.34 0.47 8.75
C ILE A 86 -3.06 1.44 7.61
N GLN A 87 -1.78 1.75 7.38
CA GLN A 87 -1.32 2.42 6.18
C GLN A 87 -0.84 1.36 5.18
N LEU A 88 -1.27 1.51 3.94
CA LEU A 88 -0.89 0.69 2.81
C LEU A 88 -0.07 1.51 1.83
N LYS A 89 0.98 0.90 1.29
CA LYS A 89 1.73 1.40 0.15
C LYS A 89 1.87 0.28 -0.87
N SER A 90 1.84 0.62 -2.14
CA SER A 90 2.00 -0.37 -3.20
C SER A 90 2.87 0.15 -4.33
N SER A 91 3.57 -0.75 -4.99
CA SER A 91 4.40 -0.47 -6.16
C SER A 91 4.31 -1.60 -7.16
N SER A 92 4.59 -1.27 -8.42
CA SER A 92 4.76 -2.21 -9.52
C SER A 92 6.11 -2.01 -10.24
N ILE A 93 7.06 -1.37 -9.56
CA ILE A 93 8.41 -1.11 -10.05
C ILE A 93 9.45 -1.45 -8.97
N LEU A 94 10.68 -1.72 -9.40
CA LEU A 94 11.78 -2.12 -8.52
C LEU A 94 12.16 -1.04 -7.50
N ASN A 95 12.17 0.22 -7.94
CA ASN A 95 12.55 1.37 -7.12
C ASN A 95 11.30 2.22 -6.86
N ASP A 96 10.56 1.87 -5.82
CA ASP A 96 9.36 2.62 -5.45
C ASP A 96 9.69 4.02 -4.92
N LEU A 97 8.71 4.91 -4.97
CA LEU A 97 8.78 6.23 -4.32
C LEU A 97 7.52 6.44 -3.48
N SER A 98 7.45 5.69 -2.39
CA SER A 98 6.34 5.76 -1.44
C SER A 98 6.34 7.13 -0.75
N SER A 99 5.20 7.83 -0.84
CA SER A 99 5.01 9.16 -0.24
C SER A 99 4.08 9.06 0.97
N PHE A 100 4.44 9.80 2.02
CA PHE A 100 3.68 9.86 3.28
C PHE A 100 3.27 11.30 3.56
N GLY A 101 2.06 11.49 4.10
CA GLY A 101 1.62 12.82 4.54
C GLY A 101 2.42 13.30 5.75
N PRO A 102 2.60 14.62 5.94
CA PRO A 102 3.36 15.16 7.07
C PRO A 102 2.74 14.80 8.43
N LYS A 103 1.41 14.65 8.48
CA LYS A 103 0.65 14.32 9.70
C LYS A 103 0.17 12.87 9.74
N TYR A 104 0.60 12.04 8.80
CA TYR A 104 0.09 10.67 8.72
C TYR A 104 0.66 9.84 9.86
N THR A 105 -0.23 9.11 10.53
CA THR A 105 0.08 8.13 11.56
C THR A 105 -0.54 6.78 11.18
N TRP A 106 -0.06 5.70 11.77
CA TRP A 106 -0.59 4.35 11.59
C TRP A 106 -0.13 3.49 12.75
N ASP A 107 -0.88 2.43 13.04
CA ASP A 107 -0.41 1.39 13.96
C ASP A 107 0.47 0.37 13.21
N GLU A 108 0.08 0.06 11.97
CA GLU A 108 0.77 -0.89 11.11
C GLU A 108 0.96 -0.31 9.71
N LEU A 109 2.13 -0.56 9.13
CA LEU A 109 2.44 -0.24 7.74
C LEU A 109 2.62 -1.53 6.96
N TYR A 110 1.96 -1.63 5.81
CA TYR A 110 2.17 -2.72 4.87
C TYR A 110 2.59 -2.20 3.51
N PHE A 111 3.42 -3.00 2.84
CA PHE A 111 3.83 -2.78 1.46
C PHE A 111 3.36 -3.94 0.59
N ILE A 112 2.74 -3.61 -0.54
CA ILE A 112 2.17 -4.55 -1.49
C ILE A 112 2.96 -4.43 -2.79
N ASP A 113 3.79 -5.43 -3.07
CA ASP A 113 4.69 -5.46 -4.20
C ASP A 113 4.08 -6.27 -5.35
N PHE A 114 3.65 -5.57 -6.40
CA PHE A 114 3.13 -6.16 -7.65
C PHE A 114 4.22 -6.48 -8.66
N ALA A 115 5.48 -6.23 -8.32
CA ALA A 115 6.65 -6.59 -9.12
C ALA A 115 7.80 -7.06 -8.22
N PRO A 116 7.61 -8.14 -7.42
CA PRO A 116 8.60 -8.59 -6.46
C PRO A 116 9.96 -8.88 -7.09
N GLU A 117 9.98 -9.46 -8.29
CA GLU A 117 11.18 -9.71 -9.09
C GLU A 117 11.47 -8.60 -10.12
N GLY A 118 10.88 -7.41 -9.96
CA GLY A 118 11.03 -6.30 -10.91
C GLY A 118 10.18 -6.41 -12.18
N LYS A 119 9.37 -7.46 -12.31
CA LYS A 119 8.43 -7.69 -13.42
C LYS A 119 7.02 -7.92 -12.88
N ILE A 120 6.00 -7.50 -13.65
CA ILE A 120 4.59 -7.75 -13.33
C ILE A 120 4.19 -9.05 -14.05
N ASN A 121 4.21 -10.17 -13.33
CA ASN A 121 3.93 -11.53 -13.86
C ASN A 121 2.72 -12.20 -13.19
N GLY A 122 1.96 -11.46 -12.37
CA GLY A 122 0.86 -12.01 -11.57
C GLY A 122 1.21 -12.22 -10.11
N GLU A 123 2.49 -12.38 -9.77
CA GLU A 123 2.93 -12.53 -8.39
C GLU A 123 2.78 -11.23 -7.61
N VAL A 124 2.14 -11.31 -6.45
CA VAL A 124 1.99 -10.19 -5.52
C VAL A 124 2.47 -10.63 -4.14
N HIS A 125 3.41 -9.87 -3.60
CA HIS A 125 3.97 -10.10 -2.28
C HIS A 125 3.50 -9.03 -1.29
N PHE A 126 3.07 -9.47 -0.12
CA PHE A 126 2.64 -8.60 0.97
C PHE A 126 3.69 -8.61 2.07
N TYR A 127 4.11 -7.44 2.51
CA TYR A 127 5.09 -7.26 3.56
C TYR A 127 4.47 -6.44 4.69
N LYS A 128 4.63 -6.91 5.92
CA LYS A 128 4.49 -6.04 7.09
C LYS A 128 5.81 -5.32 7.30
N VAL A 129 5.76 -4.00 7.36
CA VAL A 129 6.96 -3.16 7.47
C VAL A 129 6.95 -2.49 8.84
N ASP A 130 7.99 -2.73 9.64
CA ASP A 130 8.05 -2.24 11.01
C ASP A 130 8.15 -0.71 11.10
N ASN A 131 7.74 -0.17 12.25
CA ASN A 131 7.56 1.27 12.51
C ASN A 131 8.86 2.10 12.63
N GLU A 132 10.03 1.51 12.37
CA GLU A 132 11.33 2.21 12.42
C GLU A 132 11.56 3.14 11.21
N ILE A 133 10.59 3.32 10.33
CA ILE A 133 10.71 4.23 9.18
C ILE A 133 11.02 5.67 9.59
N GLN A 134 10.62 6.07 10.80
CA GLN A 134 10.80 7.41 11.35
C GLN A 134 12.27 7.83 11.45
N THR A 135 13.19 6.87 11.67
CA THR A 135 14.62 7.14 11.85
C THR A 135 15.41 7.05 10.54
N VAL A 136 14.79 6.65 9.43
CA VAL A 136 15.46 6.51 8.15
C VAL A 136 15.93 7.87 7.65
N VAL A 137 17.23 8.00 7.36
CA VAL A 137 17.82 9.21 6.76
C VAL A 137 17.43 9.30 5.28
N LEU A 138 16.77 10.40 4.91
CA LEU A 138 16.29 10.66 3.55
C LEU A 138 17.16 11.68 2.80
N ASN A 139 17.86 12.55 3.52
CA ASN A 139 18.90 13.42 2.95
C ASN A 139 20.15 13.34 3.84
N TYR A 140 21.22 12.75 3.30
CA TYR A 140 22.47 12.56 4.05
C TYR A 140 23.25 13.87 4.24
N GLU A 141 23.22 14.79 3.28
CA GLU A 141 23.91 16.09 3.39
C GLU A 141 23.37 16.94 4.53
N LYS A 142 22.04 16.87 4.75
CA LYS A 142 21.34 17.61 5.81
C LYS A 142 21.13 16.77 7.08
N ASN A 143 21.57 15.52 7.09
CA ASN A 143 21.23 14.52 8.11
C ASN A 143 19.72 14.50 8.45
N GLU A 144 18.88 14.64 7.43
CA GLU A 144 17.44 14.80 7.58
C GLU A 144 16.75 13.45 7.50
N THR A 145 16.10 13.05 8.60
CA THR A 145 15.33 11.81 8.69
C THR A 145 13.92 11.96 8.13
N PHE A 146 13.24 10.82 7.96
CA PHE A 146 11.82 10.76 7.68
C PHE A 146 11.00 11.63 8.65
N LYS A 147 11.25 11.47 9.96
CA LYS A 147 10.58 12.25 11.01
C LYS A 147 10.88 13.75 10.88
N ALA A 148 12.14 14.12 10.63
CA ALA A 148 12.52 15.51 10.45
C ALA A 148 11.78 16.16 9.25
N GLN A 149 11.57 15.42 8.16
CA GLN A 149 10.74 15.92 7.05
C GLN A 149 9.27 16.10 7.45
N GLN A 150 8.69 15.17 8.22
CA GLN A 150 7.31 15.32 8.72
C GLN A 150 7.15 16.55 9.62
N GLU A 151 8.10 16.79 10.53
CA GLU A 151 8.09 17.93 11.46
C GLU A 151 8.19 19.28 10.73
N GLN A 152 8.87 19.33 9.58
CA GLN A 152 8.89 20.49 8.69
C GLN A 152 7.61 20.66 7.85
N GLY A 153 6.59 19.82 8.05
CA GLY A 153 5.37 19.82 7.25
C GLY A 153 5.56 19.27 5.83
N ARG A 154 6.71 18.66 5.52
CA ARG A 154 7.00 18.07 4.21
C ARG A 154 6.48 16.63 4.14
N ARG A 155 6.27 16.16 2.92
CA ARG A 155 5.95 14.74 2.63
C ARG A 155 7.25 13.95 2.49
N PRO A 156 7.57 13.05 3.44
CA PRO A 156 8.69 12.14 3.27
C PRO A 156 8.43 11.20 2.10
N ARG A 157 9.47 10.97 1.31
CA ARG A 157 9.46 10.05 0.18
C ARG A 157 10.65 9.12 0.26
N LEU A 158 10.42 7.83 0.14
CA LEU A 158 11.48 6.81 0.10
C LEU A 158 11.03 5.59 -0.69
N SER A 159 12.02 4.81 -1.12
CA SER A 159 11.76 3.43 -1.54
C SER A 159 11.64 2.55 -0.30
N ILE A 160 10.44 2.06 -0.01
CA ILE A 160 10.22 1.05 1.04
C ILE A 160 10.94 -0.23 0.67
N LYS A 161 10.92 -0.60 -0.62
CA LYS A 161 11.56 -1.82 -1.10
C LYS A 161 13.07 -1.79 -0.85
N GLN A 162 13.76 -0.72 -1.23
CA GLN A 162 15.20 -0.62 -1.03
C GLN A 162 15.58 -0.37 0.43
N LYS A 163 14.99 0.65 1.07
CA LYS A 163 15.44 1.15 2.37
C LYS A 163 14.98 0.29 3.55
N LEU A 164 13.93 -0.51 3.37
CA LEU A 164 13.36 -1.33 4.45
C LEU A 164 13.38 -2.81 4.09
N ILE A 165 12.68 -3.22 3.02
CA ILE A 165 12.49 -4.65 2.72
C ILE A 165 13.83 -5.32 2.37
N ASN A 166 14.56 -4.80 1.39
CA ASN A 166 15.83 -5.37 0.95
C ASN A 166 16.92 -5.17 2.00
N TYR A 167 17.02 -3.96 2.55
CA TYR A 167 18.03 -3.62 3.57
C TYR A 167 17.92 -4.49 4.82
N LYS A 168 16.69 -4.76 5.30
CA LYS A 168 16.44 -5.59 6.49
C LYS A 168 16.11 -7.05 6.15
N ASN A 169 16.16 -7.44 4.87
CA ASN A 169 15.79 -8.77 4.39
C ASN A 169 14.40 -9.24 4.87
N ILE A 170 13.42 -8.32 4.91
CA ILE A 170 12.05 -8.60 5.35
C ILE A 170 11.42 -9.61 4.38
N LYS A 171 10.89 -10.70 4.93
CA LYS A 171 10.19 -11.73 4.15
C LYS A 171 8.72 -11.35 3.95
N PRO A 172 8.13 -11.69 2.79
CA PRO A 172 6.70 -11.49 2.60
C PRO A 172 5.92 -12.39 3.55
N ILE A 173 4.87 -11.84 4.14
CA ILE A 173 3.96 -12.55 5.04
C ILE A 173 2.86 -13.31 4.28
N LEU A 174 2.64 -12.93 3.03
CA LEU A 174 1.72 -13.59 2.11
C LEU A 174 2.22 -13.40 0.68
N LYS A 175 2.08 -14.44 -0.12
CA LYS A 175 2.30 -14.42 -1.57
C LYS A 175 1.07 -14.97 -2.25
N ILE A 176 0.66 -14.33 -3.33
CA ILE A 176 -0.44 -14.81 -4.19
C ILE A 176 -0.03 -14.66 -5.66
N ASN A 177 -0.81 -15.28 -6.53
CA ASN A 177 -0.79 -15.02 -7.95
C ASN A 177 -2.18 -14.60 -8.44
N LEU A 178 -2.26 -13.48 -9.16
CA LEU A 178 -3.51 -12.93 -9.69
C LEU A 178 -3.84 -13.40 -11.11
N LEU A 179 -2.95 -14.14 -11.77
CA LEU A 179 -3.16 -14.72 -13.10
C LEU A 179 -3.50 -16.21 -13.05
N ASP A 180 -3.22 -16.89 -11.95
CA ASP A 180 -3.59 -18.30 -11.70
C ASP A 180 -5.10 -18.47 -11.49
#